data_AF-A0A932N9V8-F1
#
_entry.id   AF-A0A932N9V8-F1
#
_cell.length_a   1.000
_cell.length_b   1.000
_cell.length_c   1.000
_cell.angle_alpha   90.00
_cell.angle_beta   90.00
_cell.angle_gamma   90.00
#
_symmetry.space_group_name_H-M   'P 1'
#
loop_
_entity.id
_entity.type
_entity.pdbx_description
1 polymer ?
#
loop_
_entity_poly.entity_id
_entity_poly.type
_entity_poly.pdbx_seq_one_letter_code
_entity_poly.pdbx_strand_id
1 'polypeptide(L)'
;MRRLLLPLTLLLAALACNFPGFGPQPTATPRPTSTPTATFAPIGGGPATATPNASLPATATPTQPDLSVTASPTPTALITDTPTPTATRPVVFATATPLPPLNITNIFLEQVIKDDTRPNGAIAKIKIEFSGGKPPFTFYDEGLKQKGNPVDALTSCGATLVHTVRVDSADGQTDSQAYYFSPITCPP
;
A
#
# COMPACT_ATOMS: atom_id res chain seq x y z
N MET A 1 8.21 26.57 74.46
CA MET A 1 9.37 27.44 74.16
C MET A 1 9.58 27.47 72.65
N ARG A 2 9.68 28.69 72.05
CA ARG A 2 10.09 29.06 70.65
C ARG A 2 9.35 28.34 69.49
N ARG A 3 8.43 28.92 68.70
CA ARG A 3 8.39 30.16 67.84
C ARG A 3 9.59 30.33 66.89
N LEU A 4 9.40 30.08 65.59
CA LEU A 4 9.55 30.97 64.39
C LEU A 4 9.70 30.09 63.11
N LEU A 5 8.81 30.10 62.11
CA LEU A 5 8.65 31.09 61.00
C LEU A 5 9.92 31.25 60.14
N LEU A 6 9.94 30.67 58.92
CA LEU A 6 9.92 31.44 57.67
C LEU A 6 9.74 30.57 56.40
N PRO A 7 8.75 30.88 55.55
CA PRO A 7 8.60 30.42 54.17
C PRO A 7 9.01 31.55 53.19
N LEU A 8 10.01 31.38 52.31
CA LEU A 8 10.19 32.27 51.13
C LEU A 8 11.36 31.84 50.23
N THR A 9 11.08 31.20 49.09
CA THR A 9 11.88 31.39 47.86
C THR A 9 10.96 31.24 46.65
N LEU A 10 10.09 32.24 46.51
CA LEU A 10 9.51 32.67 45.25
C LEU A 10 10.45 33.74 44.69
N LEU A 11 11.27 33.45 43.67
CA LEU A 11 11.74 34.49 42.73
C LEU A 11 12.45 33.93 41.47
N LEU A 12 11.81 34.17 40.32
CA LEU A 12 12.37 34.52 38.99
C LEU A 12 13.19 33.44 38.24
N ALA A 13 12.89 33.07 36.99
CA ALA A 13 12.64 33.96 35.88
C ALA A 13 11.76 33.34 34.77
N ALA A 14 10.83 34.16 34.29
CA ALA A 14 10.10 33.96 33.05
C ALA A 14 11.06 34.04 31.85
N LEU A 15 11.19 32.94 31.09
CA LEU A 15 11.73 32.99 29.73
C LEU A 15 10.55 33.07 28.75
N ALA A 16 9.93 34.25 28.70
CA ALA A 16 9.06 34.63 27.60
C ALA A 16 9.96 34.99 26.40
N CYS A 17 10.27 34.00 25.55
CA CYS A 17 10.84 34.27 24.24
C CYS A 17 9.74 34.84 23.34
N ASN A 18 9.72 36.17 23.28
CA ASN A 18 9.23 36.94 22.14
C ASN A 18 9.85 36.37 20.84
N PHE A 19 9.04 35.81 19.96
CA PHE A 19 9.40 35.66 18.54
C PHE A 19 8.49 36.57 17.71
N PRO A 20 8.97 37.71 17.20
CA PRO A 20 8.31 38.39 16.09
C PRO A 20 8.74 37.69 14.79
N GLY A 21 7.80 37.09 14.06
CA GLY A 21 8.16 36.40 12.82
C GLY A 21 7.03 35.72 12.07
N PHE A 22 5.95 36.43 11.76
CA PHE A 22 5.12 36.06 10.61
C PHE A 22 5.90 36.43 9.33
N GLY A 23 6.77 35.54 8.89
CA GLY A 23 7.33 35.58 7.54
C GLY A 23 6.28 35.09 6.53
N PRO A 24 6.32 35.56 5.26
CA PRO A 24 5.44 35.05 4.22
C PRO A 24 5.63 33.53 4.05
N GLN A 25 4.51 32.82 4.01
CA GLN A 25 4.42 31.40 3.73
C GLN A 25 5.22 31.08 2.45
N PRO A 26 6.21 30.17 2.47
CA PRO A 26 6.87 29.74 1.25
C PRO A 26 5.80 29.12 0.34
N THR A 27 5.60 29.71 -0.83
CA THR A 27 4.83 29.10 -1.91
C THR A 27 5.45 27.74 -2.19
N ALA A 28 4.66 26.68 -2.05
CA ALA A 28 5.10 25.32 -2.32
C ALA A 28 5.60 25.24 -3.78
N THR A 29 6.91 25.13 -3.96
CA THR A 29 7.49 24.79 -5.25
C THR A 29 7.03 23.38 -5.61
N PRO A 30 6.42 23.13 -6.78
CA PRO A 30 6.04 21.79 -7.18
C PRO A 30 7.29 20.91 -7.24
N ARG A 31 7.31 19.86 -6.42
CA ARG A 31 8.35 18.83 -6.45
C ARG A 31 8.22 18.09 -7.79
N PRO A 32 9.30 17.95 -8.58
CA PRO A 32 9.23 17.15 -9.80
C PRO A 32 8.91 15.70 -9.44
N THR A 33 7.82 15.20 -10.03
CA THR A 33 7.45 13.79 -10.02
C THR A 33 8.53 13.02 -10.79
N SER A 34 9.44 12.37 -10.08
CA SER A 34 10.32 11.38 -10.69
C SER A 34 9.51 10.11 -10.94
N THR A 35 9.01 9.96 -12.15
CA THR A 35 8.50 8.68 -12.67
C THR A 35 9.68 7.70 -12.68
N PRO A 36 9.64 6.57 -11.95
CA PRO A 36 10.66 5.54 -12.12
C PRO A 36 10.46 4.88 -13.49
N THR A 37 11.33 5.20 -14.45
CA THR A 37 11.48 4.42 -15.68
C THR A 37 12.20 3.13 -15.33
N ALA A 38 11.49 2.00 -15.35
CA ALA A 38 12.11 0.69 -15.27
C ALA A 38 12.82 0.40 -16.61
N THR A 39 14.13 0.62 -16.66
CA THR A 39 14.99 0.13 -17.74
C THR A 39 15.30 -1.35 -17.47
N PHE A 40 14.72 -2.24 -18.27
CA PHE A 40 15.12 -3.65 -18.29
C PHE A 40 16.48 -3.76 -18.98
N ALA A 41 17.49 -4.22 -18.25
CA ALA A 41 18.77 -4.63 -18.82
C ALA A 41 18.63 -5.99 -19.53
N PRO A 42 19.25 -6.18 -20.70
CA PRO A 42 19.27 -7.48 -21.37
C PRO A 42 20.07 -8.50 -20.56
N ILE A 43 19.54 -9.73 -20.51
CA ILE A 43 20.14 -10.88 -19.84
C ILE A 43 21.39 -11.29 -20.64
N GLY A 44 22.56 -10.84 -20.17
CA GLY A 44 23.87 -11.27 -20.65
C GLY A 44 24.29 -12.55 -19.94
N GLY A 45 24.30 -13.66 -20.66
CA GLY A 45 24.78 -14.95 -20.18
C GLY A 45 26.31 -15.06 -20.18
N GLY A 46 26.81 -15.91 -19.28
CA GLY A 46 28.14 -16.52 -19.31
C GLY A 46 28.69 -16.84 -17.92
N PRO A 47 29.66 -17.76 -17.78
CA PRO A 47 29.79 -19.07 -18.40
C PRO A 47 29.63 -20.21 -17.36
N ALA A 48 29.14 -21.36 -17.81
CA ALA A 48 29.13 -22.59 -17.03
C ALA A 48 30.53 -23.25 -17.06
N THR A 49 31.04 -23.59 -15.88
CA THR A 49 32.30 -24.35 -15.72
C THR A 49 32.03 -25.85 -15.81
N ALA A 50 32.64 -26.50 -16.80
CA ALA A 50 32.64 -27.95 -17.06
C ALA A 50 33.51 -28.70 -16.03
N THR A 51 33.31 -30.01 -15.76
CA THR A 51 33.89 -31.19 -16.45
C THR A 51 33.71 -32.46 -15.58
N PRO A 52 34.06 -33.71 -16.00
CA PRO A 52 34.01 -34.33 -17.34
C PRO A 52 33.52 -35.81 -17.35
N ASN A 53 33.25 -36.30 -18.57
CA ASN A 53 33.82 -37.51 -19.20
C ASN A 53 32.93 -38.74 -19.52
N ALA A 54 33.26 -39.29 -20.70
CA ALA A 54 32.97 -40.59 -21.34
C ALA A 54 31.57 -40.77 -21.96
N SER A 55 31.37 -41.27 -23.17
CA SER A 55 32.24 -41.68 -24.30
C SER A 55 31.33 -41.90 -25.52
N LEU A 56 31.80 -41.57 -26.73
CA LEU A 56 31.16 -41.81 -28.04
C LEU A 56 31.16 -43.31 -28.43
N PRO A 57 30.32 -43.78 -29.38
CA PRO A 57 30.64 -43.77 -30.83
C PRO A 57 29.45 -43.40 -31.77
N ALA A 58 29.66 -42.62 -32.85
CA ALA A 58 29.77 -42.99 -34.29
C ALA A 58 28.41 -43.37 -34.96
N THR A 59 27.96 -43.00 -36.18
CA THR A 59 28.57 -42.74 -37.51
C THR A 59 27.52 -42.12 -38.46
N ALA A 60 28.00 -41.48 -39.55
CA ALA A 60 27.37 -40.85 -40.74
C ALA A 60 26.01 -41.38 -41.27
N THR A 61 25.19 -40.60 -42.01
CA THR A 61 25.27 -40.38 -43.49
C THR A 61 24.21 -39.35 -43.93
N PRO A 62 24.47 -38.45 -44.93
CA PRO A 62 23.44 -37.60 -45.52
C PRO A 62 22.77 -38.30 -46.71
N THR A 63 21.43 -38.38 -46.72
CA THR A 63 20.66 -38.86 -47.87
C THR A 63 19.85 -37.71 -48.49
N GLN A 64 20.04 -37.60 -49.80
CA GLN A 64 19.48 -36.69 -50.80
C GLN A 64 17.96 -36.50 -50.76
N PRO A 65 17.41 -35.34 -51.20
CA PRO A 65 15.98 -35.18 -51.41
C PRO A 65 15.51 -35.95 -52.65
N ASP A 66 14.50 -36.81 -52.46
CA ASP A 66 13.79 -37.47 -53.56
C ASP A 66 12.61 -36.59 -54.02
N LEU A 67 12.55 -36.35 -55.33
CA LEU A 67 11.49 -35.62 -56.00
C LEU A 67 10.40 -36.61 -56.39
N SER A 68 9.37 -36.75 -55.55
CA SER A 68 8.16 -37.48 -55.91
C SER A 68 6.99 -36.52 -56.14
N VAL A 69 6.67 -36.32 -57.42
CA VAL A 69 5.48 -35.64 -57.91
C VAL A 69 4.27 -36.52 -57.59
N THR A 70 3.32 -36.01 -56.80
CA THR A 70 2.01 -36.67 -56.59
C THR A 70 0.89 -35.76 -57.06
N ALA A 71 -0.06 -36.36 -57.79
CA ALA A 71 -1.06 -35.74 -58.63
C ALA A 71 -2.06 -34.81 -57.93
N SER A 72 -2.54 -33.83 -58.70
CA SER A 72 -3.57 -32.84 -58.36
C SER A 72 -4.89 -33.51 -57.95
N PRO A 73 -5.49 -33.17 -56.80
CA PRO A 73 -6.84 -33.58 -56.47
C PRO A 73 -7.87 -32.79 -57.31
N THR A 74 -8.95 -33.47 -57.68
CA THR A 74 -10.15 -32.93 -58.33
C THR A 74 -10.83 -31.87 -57.46
N PRO A 75 -11.26 -30.72 -57.99
CA PRO A 75 -11.94 -29.70 -57.18
C PRO A 75 -13.31 -30.20 -56.71
N THR A 76 -13.47 -30.36 -55.40
CA THR A 76 -14.76 -30.54 -54.73
C THR A 76 -15.47 -29.19 -54.65
N ALA A 77 -16.73 -29.12 -55.10
CA ALA A 77 -17.54 -27.91 -55.03
C ALA A 77 -17.75 -27.47 -53.57
N LEU A 78 -17.42 -26.21 -53.29
CA LEU A 78 -17.59 -25.57 -51.98
C LEU A 78 -19.05 -25.12 -51.83
N ILE A 79 -19.83 -25.80 -50.99
CA ILE A 79 -21.15 -25.32 -50.58
C ILE A 79 -20.91 -24.21 -49.56
N THR A 80 -21.29 -22.98 -49.92
CA THR A 80 -21.17 -21.82 -49.05
C THR A 80 -22.43 -21.72 -48.20
N ASP A 81 -22.33 -22.11 -46.92
CA ASP A 81 -23.40 -21.87 -45.95
C ASP A 81 -23.54 -20.37 -45.71
N THR A 82 -24.68 -19.82 -46.08
CA THR A 82 -25.01 -18.41 -45.81
C THR A 82 -25.32 -18.26 -44.32
N PRO A 83 -24.62 -17.39 -43.56
CA PRO A 83 -24.86 -17.26 -42.13
C PRO A 83 -26.25 -16.68 -41.87
N THR A 84 -27.06 -17.41 -41.12
CA THR A 84 -28.34 -16.93 -40.61
C THR A 84 -28.10 -15.74 -39.68
N PRO A 85 -28.75 -14.57 -39.89
CA PRO A 85 -28.54 -13.40 -39.04
C PRO A 85 -29.02 -13.70 -37.61
N THR A 86 -28.09 -13.63 -36.66
CA THR A 86 -28.42 -13.71 -35.23
C THR A 86 -28.99 -12.37 -34.78
N ALA A 87 -30.26 -12.36 -34.39
CA ALA A 87 -30.91 -11.17 -33.84
C ALA A 87 -30.19 -10.73 -32.56
N THR A 88 -29.49 -9.59 -32.61
CA THR A 88 -28.83 -9.00 -31.45
C THR A 88 -29.89 -8.33 -30.58
N ARG A 89 -30.21 -8.93 -29.42
CA ARG A 89 -31.10 -8.31 -28.43
C ARG A 89 -30.37 -7.08 -27.83
N PRO A 90 -31.01 -5.90 -27.75
CA PRO A 90 -30.40 -4.76 -27.10
C PRO A 90 -30.16 -5.08 -25.62
N VAL A 91 -28.88 -5.03 -25.21
CA VAL A 91 -28.47 -5.15 -23.82
C VAL A 91 -28.73 -3.79 -23.17
N VAL A 92 -29.73 -3.73 -22.30
CA VAL A 92 -29.96 -2.55 -21.48
C VAL A 92 -28.97 -2.59 -20.32
N PHE A 93 -27.97 -1.71 -20.35
CA PHE A 93 -27.04 -1.55 -19.24
C PHE A 93 -27.76 -0.81 -18.11
N ALA A 94 -27.88 -1.45 -16.95
CA ALA A 94 -28.34 -0.76 -15.76
C ALA A 94 -27.35 0.35 -15.40
N THR A 95 -27.84 1.59 -15.26
CA THR A 95 -27.05 2.71 -14.76
C THR A 95 -26.71 2.44 -13.30
N ALA A 96 -25.42 2.33 -12.97
CA ALA A 96 -24.99 2.14 -11.59
C ALA A 96 -25.34 3.38 -10.76
N THR A 97 -26.01 3.19 -9.62
CA THR A 97 -26.23 4.27 -8.64
C THR A 97 -24.87 4.72 -8.10
N PRO A 98 -24.55 6.03 -8.11
CA PRO A 98 -23.30 6.52 -7.54
C PRO A 98 -23.23 6.21 -6.04
N LEU A 99 -22.14 5.58 -5.60
CA LEU A 99 -21.88 5.33 -4.18
C LEU A 99 -21.37 6.61 -3.49
N PRO A 100 -21.66 6.79 -2.20
CA PRO A 100 -21.12 7.91 -1.41
C PRO A 100 -19.58 7.83 -1.34
N PRO A 101 -18.89 8.99 -1.36
CA PRO A 101 -17.43 9.03 -1.29
C PRO A 101 -16.94 8.53 0.07
N LEU A 102 -15.86 7.75 0.07
CA LEU A 102 -15.18 7.31 1.30
C LEU A 102 -14.51 8.51 1.97
N ASN A 103 -14.77 8.72 3.26
CA ASN A 103 -14.18 9.81 4.04
C ASN A 103 -14.03 9.41 5.51
N ILE A 104 -12.83 9.52 6.05
CA ILE A 104 -12.48 9.41 7.47
C ILE A 104 -13.03 10.65 8.18
N THR A 105 -13.86 10.40 9.19
CA THR A 105 -14.55 11.45 9.93
C THR A 105 -13.89 11.76 11.25
N ASN A 106 -13.27 10.76 11.90
CA ASN A 106 -12.62 10.94 13.19
C ASN A 106 -11.55 9.87 13.45
N ILE A 107 -10.55 10.21 14.25
CA ILE A 107 -9.51 9.29 14.71
C ILE A 107 -9.26 9.55 16.19
N PHE A 108 -9.42 8.53 17.03
CA PHE A 108 -9.19 8.66 18.46
C PHE A 108 -8.51 7.44 19.07
N LEU A 109 -7.80 7.70 20.16
CA LEU A 109 -7.18 6.67 20.99
C LEU A 109 -8.26 5.98 21.83
N GLU A 110 -8.58 4.73 21.50
CA GLU A 110 -9.60 3.94 22.19
C GLU A 110 -9.04 3.30 23.47
N GLN A 111 -7.84 2.74 23.37
CA GLN A 111 -7.21 2.04 24.49
C GLN A 111 -5.68 2.07 24.36
N VAL A 112 -4.98 2.06 25.49
CA VAL A 112 -3.54 1.78 25.55
C VAL A 112 -3.35 0.50 26.35
N ILE A 113 -2.68 -0.48 25.75
CA ILE A 113 -2.32 -1.75 26.40
C ILE A 113 -0.82 -1.69 26.68
N LYS A 114 -0.45 -1.93 27.94
CA LYS A 114 0.96 -2.05 28.30
C LYS A 114 1.53 -3.34 27.69
N ASP A 115 2.71 -3.24 27.11
CA ASP A 115 3.42 -4.36 26.54
C ASP A 115 4.69 -4.62 27.35
N ASP A 116 4.59 -5.57 28.29
CA ASP A 116 5.67 -5.91 29.21
C ASP A 116 6.84 -6.64 28.52
N THR A 117 6.70 -7.03 27.24
CA THR A 117 7.79 -7.65 26.47
C THR A 117 8.83 -6.63 26.00
N ARG A 118 8.46 -5.34 25.97
CA ARG A 118 9.33 -4.23 25.56
C ARG A 118 9.52 -3.25 26.72
N PRO A 119 10.71 -2.69 26.92
CA PRO A 119 10.93 -1.68 27.96
C PRO A 119 10.08 -0.44 27.67
N ASN A 120 9.21 -0.06 28.61
CA ASN A 120 8.16 0.96 28.43
C ASN A 120 7.26 0.71 27.21
N GLY A 121 7.12 -0.54 26.78
CA GLY A 121 6.32 -0.91 25.62
C GLY A 121 4.85 -0.63 25.82
N ALA A 122 4.20 -0.14 24.78
CA ALA A 122 2.76 0.00 24.72
C ALA A 122 2.23 -0.32 23.32
N ILE A 123 0.97 -0.72 23.27
CA ILE A 123 0.19 -0.88 22.04
C ILE A 123 -1.00 0.05 22.18
N ALA A 124 -1.07 1.06 21.32
CA ALA A 124 -2.19 1.96 21.22
C ALA A 124 -3.23 1.37 20.25
N LYS A 125 -4.46 1.18 20.71
CA LYS A 125 -5.63 0.82 19.92
C LYS A 125 -6.26 2.10 19.39
N ILE A 126 -6.13 2.34 18.09
CA ILE A 126 -6.64 3.56 17.46
C ILE A 126 -7.93 3.24 16.71
N LYS A 127 -9.02 3.92 17.10
CA LYS A 127 -10.31 3.79 16.42
C LYS A 127 -10.38 4.80 15.27
N ILE A 128 -10.76 4.30 14.10
CA ILE A 128 -10.98 5.11 12.90
C ILE A 128 -12.49 5.14 12.63
N GLU A 129 -13.09 6.31 12.64
CA GLU A 129 -14.46 6.50 12.16
C GLU A 129 -14.43 7.01 10.72
N PHE A 130 -15.29 6.47 9.89
CA PHE A 130 -15.37 6.83 8.48
C PHE A 130 -16.80 6.62 7.95
N SER A 131 -17.07 7.20 6.80
CA SER A 131 -18.35 7.13 6.10
C SER A 131 -18.14 6.89 4.61
N GLY A 132 -19.16 6.36 3.94
CA GLY A 132 -19.13 6.09 2.50
C GLY A 132 -18.31 4.86 2.10
N GLY A 133 -18.06 4.73 0.80
CA GLY A 133 -17.39 3.58 0.19
C GLY A 133 -18.22 2.29 0.22
N LYS A 134 -17.68 1.22 -0.38
CA LYS A 134 -18.29 -0.10 -0.41
C LYS A 134 -17.52 -1.11 0.45
N PRO A 135 -18.16 -1.85 1.37
CA PRO A 135 -17.51 -2.93 2.09
C PRO A 135 -17.10 -4.10 1.16
N PRO A 136 -16.13 -4.93 1.54
CA PRO A 136 -15.32 -4.86 2.76
C PRO A 136 -14.33 -3.69 2.77
N PHE A 137 -13.90 -3.30 3.97
CA PHE A 137 -12.90 -2.25 4.19
C PHE A 137 -11.58 -2.84 4.66
N THR A 138 -10.47 -2.23 4.26
CA THR A 138 -9.13 -2.58 4.72
C THR A 138 -8.50 -1.38 5.40
N PHE A 139 -7.90 -1.60 6.57
CA PHE A 139 -7.30 -0.57 7.39
C PHE A 139 -5.77 -0.66 7.35
N TYR A 140 -5.12 0.49 7.39
CA TYR A 140 -3.67 0.61 7.44
C TYR A 140 -3.26 1.65 8.48
N ASP A 141 -2.12 1.42 9.13
CA ASP A 141 -1.42 2.38 9.99
C ASP A 141 0.05 2.41 9.53
N GLU A 142 0.58 3.59 9.18
CA GLU A 142 1.93 3.75 8.61
C GLU A 142 2.20 2.83 7.39
N GLY A 143 1.16 2.62 6.58
CA GLY A 143 1.21 1.75 5.40
C GLY A 143 1.20 0.25 5.71
N LEU A 144 1.22 -0.16 6.98
CA LEU A 144 1.09 -1.55 7.39
C LEU A 144 -0.38 -1.94 7.46
N LYS A 145 -0.75 -3.04 6.79
CA LYS A 145 -2.12 -3.57 6.80
C LYS A 145 -2.47 -4.07 8.20
N GLN A 146 -3.60 -3.62 8.69
CA GLN A 146 -4.12 -3.92 10.02
C GLN A 146 -5.18 -5.01 9.96
N LYS A 147 -5.37 -5.71 11.09
CA LYS A 147 -6.34 -6.81 11.18
C LYS A 147 -7.80 -6.30 11.11
N GLY A 148 -8.05 -5.08 11.55
CA GLY A 148 -9.38 -4.50 11.61
C GLY A 148 -9.35 -3.07 12.15
N ASN A 149 -10.48 -2.65 12.71
CA ASN A 149 -10.68 -1.35 13.35
C ASN A 149 -11.30 -1.58 14.74
N PRO A 150 -10.59 -1.29 15.84
CA PRO A 150 -9.37 -0.46 15.95
C PRO A 150 -8.12 -1.06 15.29
N VAL A 151 -7.21 -0.19 14.90
CA VAL A 151 -5.85 -0.54 14.42
C VAL A 151 -4.86 -0.55 15.58
N ASP A 152 -3.77 -1.32 15.43
CA ASP A 152 -2.75 -1.46 16.46
C ASP A 152 -1.50 -0.67 16.07
N ALA A 153 -1.17 0.35 16.88
CA ALA A 153 0.03 1.14 16.75
C ALA A 153 1.02 0.80 17.87
N LEU A 154 2.21 0.34 17.50
CA LEU A 154 3.28 0.07 18.45
C LEU A 154 3.87 1.40 18.94
N THR A 155 3.95 1.57 20.25
CA THR A 155 4.47 2.80 20.86
C THR A 155 5.14 2.52 22.20
N SER A 156 5.44 3.57 22.96
CA SER A 156 5.99 3.50 24.31
C SER A 156 5.23 4.42 25.27
N CYS A 157 5.18 4.05 26.55
CA CYS A 157 4.62 4.88 27.60
C CYS A 157 5.37 6.23 27.66
N GLY A 158 4.64 7.34 27.71
CA GLY A 158 5.18 8.70 27.69
C GLY A 158 5.61 9.22 26.32
N ALA A 159 5.59 8.38 25.27
CA ALA A 159 5.93 8.80 23.93
C ALA A 159 4.83 9.66 23.28
N THR A 160 5.19 10.34 22.20
CA THR A 160 4.25 10.98 21.28
C THR A 160 4.08 10.07 20.07
N LEU A 161 2.83 9.83 19.67
CA LEU A 161 2.47 9.00 18.52
C LEU A 161 1.98 9.90 17.39
N VAL A 162 2.69 9.91 16.25
CA VAL A 162 2.36 10.71 15.06
C VAL A 162 2.40 9.83 13.83
N HIS A 163 1.24 9.34 13.41
CA HIS A 163 1.12 8.34 12.34
C HIS A 163 0.04 8.77 11.34
N THR A 164 -0.03 8.07 10.22
CA THR A 164 -1.07 8.21 9.19
C THR A 164 -1.86 6.91 9.08
N VAL A 165 -3.18 7.01 9.26
CA VAL A 165 -4.09 5.92 8.93
C VAL A 165 -4.58 6.02 7.50
N ARG A 166 -4.92 4.88 6.91
CA ARG A 166 -5.59 4.80 5.62
C ARG A 166 -6.70 3.76 5.64
N VAL A 167 -7.81 4.07 5.00
CA VAL A 167 -8.94 3.14 4.77
C VAL A 167 -9.09 2.95 3.26
N ASP A 168 -9.08 1.69 2.82
CA ASP A 168 -9.36 1.29 1.45
C ASP A 168 -10.70 0.55 1.40
N SER A 169 -11.57 0.89 0.44
CA SER A 169 -12.87 0.23 0.23
C SER A 169 -12.86 -0.67 -1.01
N ALA A 170 -13.80 -1.61 -1.09
CA ALA A 170 -13.86 -2.62 -2.16
C ALA A 170 -14.23 -2.04 -3.54
N ASP A 171 -14.80 -0.84 -3.59
CA ASP A 171 -15.04 -0.08 -4.81
C ASP A 171 -13.82 0.75 -5.26
N GLY A 172 -12.67 0.57 -4.61
CA GLY A 172 -11.40 1.17 -5.00
C GLY A 172 -11.20 2.60 -4.50
N GLN A 173 -12.08 3.09 -3.62
CA GLN A 173 -11.86 4.37 -2.96
C GLN A 173 -10.86 4.21 -1.83
N THR A 174 -10.11 5.27 -1.57
CA THR A 174 -9.10 5.33 -0.51
C THR A 174 -9.18 6.69 0.13
N ASP A 175 -9.10 6.71 1.46
CA ASP A 175 -8.90 7.95 2.22
C ASP A 175 -7.81 7.77 3.28
N SER A 176 -7.07 8.86 3.56
CA SER A 176 -5.91 8.84 4.45
C SER A 176 -5.85 10.09 5.31
N GLN A 177 -5.56 9.94 6.59
CA GLN A 177 -5.50 11.06 7.52
C GLN A 177 -4.41 10.83 8.59
N ALA A 178 -3.64 11.89 8.85
CA ALA A 178 -2.66 11.90 9.93
C ALA A 178 -3.34 12.11 11.28
N TYR A 179 -2.82 11.48 12.32
CA TYR A 179 -3.27 11.67 13.70
C TYR A 179 -2.10 11.88 14.65
N TYR A 180 -2.42 12.45 15.81
CA TYR A 180 -1.45 12.82 16.83
C TYR A 180 -2.01 12.52 18.22
N PHE A 181 -1.29 11.72 19.01
CA PHE A 181 -1.59 11.50 20.42
C PHE A 181 -0.34 11.77 21.28
N SER A 182 -0.48 12.62 22.30
CA SER A 182 0.61 12.93 23.22
C SER A 182 0.11 13.39 24.60
N PRO A 183 0.71 12.93 25.70
CA PRO A 183 1.57 11.74 25.79
C PRO A 183 0.73 10.45 25.79
N ILE A 184 1.31 9.34 25.32
CA ILE A 184 0.70 8.02 25.51
C ILE A 184 0.78 7.65 27.00
N THR A 185 -0.36 7.67 27.68
CA THR A 185 -0.45 7.32 29.10
C THR A 185 -0.79 5.85 29.23
N CYS A 186 0.11 5.08 29.85
CA CYS A 186 -0.12 3.66 30.09
C CYS A 186 -0.96 3.44 31.35
N PRO A 187 -1.80 2.38 31.36
CA PRO A 187 -2.46 1.96 32.59
C PRO A 187 -1.41 1.59 33.66
N PRO A 188 -1.76 1.74 34.95
CA PRO A 188 -0.89 1.39 36.07
C PRO A 188 -0.50 -0.09 36.08
#